data_AF-A0A6P6GAD8-F1
#
_entry.id   AF-A0A6P6GAD8-F1
#
_cell.length_a   1.000
_cell.length_b   1.000
_cell.length_c   1.000
_cell.angle_alpha   90.00
_cell.angle_beta   90.00
_cell.angle_gamma   90.00
#
_symmetry.space_group_name_H-M   'P 1'
#
loop_
_entity.id
_entity.type
_entity.pdbx_description
1 polymer ?
#
loop_
_entity_poly.entity_id
_entity_poly.type
_entity_poly.pdbx_seq_one_letter_code
_entity_poly.pdbx_strand_id
1 'polypeptide(L)'
;MEKKNPLKDEAILQHPILLLLVLIMGFVIMDPFQMSPVGGHEFRPVKHSVAPYKQVMENWPRDNQSRLGLGKLEFADQVFGPESLEFDPSGRGPYTGLADGRVVRWMGKDAGWETFALVTTNWCINTLKIIKTNYSSSLVQNVCQINYTGSYKSFEIHGVNCRLMKYWLEGPKTGLVERVADLPGFPDNVRINEKGQFWVAIDCCRTAAQEVLSHNPWIKSIYFRLPIRMSLLARLMGMKMYTVISLFDEKGEILEVLDDRKGVVMKLVSEVREVKGKLWIGTVAHNHIATLPYP
;
A
#
# COMPACT_ATOMS: atom_id res chain seq x y z
N MET A 1 5.56 49.73 -31.82
CA MET A 1 4.12 49.77 -31.49
C MET A 1 3.50 48.44 -31.88
N GLU A 2 3.41 47.50 -30.95
CA GLU A 2 2.68 46.24 -31.17
C GLU A 2 1.18 46.51 -31.11
N LYS A 3 0.46 46.20 -32.21
CA LYS A 3 -1.00 46.22 -32.24
C LYS A 3 -1.52 45.07 -31.37
N LYS A 4 -2.02 45.37 -30.17
CA LYS A 4 -2.88 44.45 -29.43
C LYS A 4 -4.09 44.12 -30.30
N ASN A 5 -4.33 42.83 -30.50
CA ASN A 5 -5.36 42.31 -31.40
C ASN A 5 -6.73 42.38 -30.67
N PRO A 6 -7.64 43.30 -31.02
CA PRO A 6 -8.85 43.59 -30.24
C PRO A 6 -9.87 42.43 -30.26
N LEU A 7 -9.78 41.54 -31.24
CA LEU A 7 -10.69 40.41 -31.45
C LEU A 7 -10.63 39.34 -30.35
N LYS A 8 -9.56 39.30 -29.53
CA LYS A 8 -9.43 38.32 -28.44
C LYS A 8 -10.19 38.73 -27.18
N ASP A 9 -10.38 40.03 -26.95
CA ASP A 9 -10.97 40.56 -25.72
C ASP A 9 -12.52 40.57 -25.78
N GLU A 10 -13.12 40.65 -26.96
CA GLU A 10 -14.59 40.66 -27.13
C GLU A 10 -15.24 39.27 -26.99
N ALA A 11 -14.51 38.19 -27.30
CA ALA A 11 -15.05 36.82 -27.26
C ALA A 11 -15.45 36.36 -25.85
N ILE A 12 -14.79 36.89 -24.81
CA ILE A 12 -15.07 36.55 -23.40
C ILE A 12 -16.31 37.31 -22.89
N LEU A 13 -16.54 38.53 -23.40
CA LEU A 13 -17.65 39.39 -23.00
C LEU A 13 -18.99 38.95 -23.63
N GLN A 14 -18.95 38.28 -24.78
CA GLN A 14 -20.14 37.79 -25.51
C GLN A 14 -20.82 36.57 -24.85
N HIS A 15 -20.18 35.94 -23.85
CA HIS A 15 -20.71 34.76 -23.15
C HIS A 15 -20.71 34.97 -21.63
N PRO A 16 -21.56 35.88 -21.08
CA PRO A 16 -21.57 36.20 -19.66
C PRO A 16 -21.88 34.98 -18.77
N ILE A 17 -22.67 34.03 -19.28
CA ILE A 17 -22.96 32.76 -18.60
C ILE A 17 -21.69 31.91 -18.48
N LEU A 18 -20.88 31.82 -19.53
CA LEU A 18 -19.63 31.05 -19.51
C LEU A 18 -18.64 31.65 -18.52
N LEU A 19 -18.49 32.98 -18.51
CA LEU A 19 -17.63 33.68 -17.55
C LEU A 19 -18.08 33.42 -16.11
N LEU A 20 -19.38 33.52 -15.83
CA LEU A 20 -19.94 33.22 -14.51
C LEU A 20 -19.65 31.78 -14.09
N LEU A 21 -19.81 30.81 -14.99
CA LEU A 21 -19.50 29.40 -14.72
C LEU A 21 -18.01 29.19 -14.39
N VAL A 22 -17.10 29.87 -15.10
CA VAL A 22 -15.65 29.81 -14.82
C VAL A 22 -15.32 30.41 -13.45
N LEU A 23 -15.93 31.55 -13.10
CA LEU A 23 -15.73 32.18 -11.79
C LEU A 23 -16.26 31.30 -10.65
N ILE A 24 -17.44 30.72 -10.80
CA ILE A 24 -18.00 29.77 -9.82
C ILE A 24 -17.07 28.57 -9.66
N MET A 25 -16.61 27.98 -10.77
CA MET A 25 -15.69 26.85 -10.74
C MET A 25 -14.37 27.22 -10.04
N GLY A 26 -13.80 28.39 -10.35
CA GLY A 26 -12.61 28.90 -9.68
C GLY A 26 -12.80 29.06 -8.17
N PHE A 27 -13.91 29.66 -7.75
CA PHE A 27 -14.26 29.84 -6.34
C PHE A 27 -14.41 28.49 -5.61
N VAL A 28 -15.02 27.49 -6.25
CA VAL A 28 -15.12 26.13 -5.70
C VAL A 28 -13.74 25.49 -5.54
N ILE A 29 -12.86 25.57 -6.54
CA ILE A 29 -11.50 24.98 -6.51
C ILE A 29 -10.59 25.66 -5.49
N MET A 30 -10.83 26.94 -5.17
CA MET A 30 -10.12 27.62 -4.08
C MET A 30 -10.46 27.05 -2.70
N ASP A 31 -11.53 26.28 -2.59
CA ASP A 31 -12.04 25.68 -1.35
C ASP A 31 -12.07 26.65 -0.15
N PRO A 32 -12.71 27.83 -0.28
CA PRO A 32 -12.68 28.88 0.74
C PRO A 32 -13.31 28.44 2.07
N PHE A 33 -14.19 27.44 2.02
CA PHE A 33 -14.88 26.89 3.17
C PHE A 33 -14.25 25.59 3.69
N GLN A 34 -13.12 25.15 3.12
CA GLN A 34 -12.40 23.95 3.54
C GLN A 34 -13.29 22.69 3.54
N MET A 35 -14.21 22.60 2.59
CA MET A 35 -15.16 21.50 2.45
C MET A 35 -14.64 20.37 1.56
N SER A 36 -13.54 20.60 0.86
CA SER A 36 -12.91 19.55 0.05
C SER A 36 -12.24 18.49 0.93
N PRO A 37 -11.94 17.30 0.36
CA PRO A 37 -11.12 16.28 1.03
C PRO A 37 -9.77 16.75 1.57
N VAL A 38 -9.24 17.87 1.08
CA VAL A 38 -7.94 18.44 1.50
C VAL A 38 -8.09 19.80 2.19
N GLY A 39 -9.32 20.19 2.55
CA GLY A 39 -9.60 21.42 3.27
C GLY A 39 -8.78 21.52 4.56
N GLY A 40 -8.18 22.68 4.82
CA GLY A 40 -7.34 22.90 6.00
C GLY A 40 -5.94 22.28 5.94
N HIS A 41 -5.57 21.61 4.84
CA HIS A 41 -4.26 21.00 4.65
C HIS A 41 -3.47 21.67 3.52
N GLU A 42 -2.14 21.74 3.68
CA GLU A 42 -1.26 22.19 2.60
C GLU A 42 -1.15 21.11 1.52
N PHE A 43 -2.03 21.17 0.52
CA PHE A 43 -2.05 20.22 -0.58
C PHE A 43 -1.32 20.74 -1.82
N ARG A 44 -0.08 20.26 -1.99
CA ARG A 44 0.77 20.51 -3.18
C ARG A 44 1.04 19.19 -3.90
N PRO A 45 0.30 18.86 -4.97
CA PRO A 45 0.53 17.63 -5.70
C PRO A 45 1.89 17.70 -6.42
N VAL A 46 2.74 16.71 -6.17
CA VAL A 46 4.05 16.56 -6.81
C VAL A 46 3.98 15.47 -7.88
N LYS A 47 4.75 15.64 -8.95
CA LYS A 47 4.92 14.60 -9.96
C LYS A 47 5.89 13.55 -9.42
N HIS A 48 5.43 12.31 -9.31
CA HIS A 48 6.26 11.18 -8.89
C HIS A 48 6.54 10.26 -10.09
N SER A 49 7.70 9.60 -10.10
CA SER A 49 8.00 8.53 -11.05
C SER A 49 7.38 7.23 -10.55
N VAL A 50 6.09 7.05 -10.83
CA VAL A 50 5.34 5.83 -10.51
C VAL A 50 5.62 4.78 -11.60
N ALA A 51 5.56 3.49 -11.26
CA ALA A 51 5.60 2.39 -12.22
C ALA A 51 4.58 2.61 -13.36
N PRO A 52 4.93 2.38 -14.63
CA PRO A 52 4.01 2.59 -15.75
C PRO A 52 2.86 1.60 -15.71
N TYR A 53 1.66 2.05 -15.31
CA TYR A 53 0.53 1.16 -15.00
C TYR A 53 0.18 0.26 -16.18
N LYS A 54 0.10 0.82 -17.38
CA LYS A 54 -0.29 0.07 -18.59
C LYS A 54 0.68 -1.08 -18.89
N GLN A 55 1.99 -0.82 -18.82
CA GLN A 55 3.03 -1.83 -19.10
C GLN A 55 3.04 -2.95 -18.05
N VAL A 56 2.80 -2.59 -16.78
CA VAL A 56 2.66 -3.58 -15.71
C VAL A 56 1.44 -4.47 -15.98
N MET A 57 0.28 -3.87 -16.21
CA MET A 57 -0.97 -4.63 -16.36
C MET A 57 -1.05 -5.47 -17.64
N GLU A 58 -0.30 -5.13 -18.69
CA GLU A 58 -0.20 -5.94 -19.93
C GLU A 58 0.47 -7.29 -19.65
N ASN A 59 1.44 -7.34 -18.74
CA ASN A 59 2.20 -8.55 -18.42
C ASN A 59 1.84 -9.17 -17.08
N TRP A 60 1.02 -8.51 -16.26
CA TRP A 60 0.69 -8.97 -14.91
C TRP A 60 -0.16 -10.25 -14.93
N PRO A 61 0.31 -11.38 -14.36
CA PRO A 61 -0.44 -12.62 -14.31
C PRO A 61 -1.75 -12.45 -13.55
N ARG A 62 -2.79 -13.16 -14.00
CA ARG A 62 -4.12 -13.09 -13.40
C ARG A 62 -4.43 -14.35 -12.62
N ASP A 63 -4.90 -14.17 -11.39
CA ASP A 63 -5.57 -15.24 -10.67
C ASP A 63 -7.00 -15.38 -11.21
N ASN A 64 -7.23 -16.41 -12.03
CA ASN A 64 -8.53 -16.60 -12.69
C ASN A 64 -9.62 -17.09 -11.73
N GLN A 65 -9.23 -17.64 -10.57
CA GLN A 65 -10.17 -18.20 -9.61
C GLN A 65 -10.42 -17.27 -8.41
N SER A 66 -9.68 -16.15 -8.32
CA SER A 66 -9.68 -15.27 -7.14
C SER A 66 -9.55 -16.07 -5.84
N ARG A 67 -8.47 -16.84 -5.74
CA ARG A 67 -8.22 -17.86 -4.71
C ARG A 67 -8.16 -17.28 -3.31
N LEU A 68 -7.76 -16.02 -3.12
CA LEU A 68 -7.83 -15.38 -1.80
C LEU A 68 -9.27 -15.25 -1.29
N GLY A 69 -10.23 -15.08 -2.20
CA GLY A 69 -11.66 -15.05 -1.88
C GLY A 69 -12.21 -16.39 -1.41
N LEU A 70 -11.41 -17.47 -1.45
CA LEU A 70 -11.72 -18.79 -0.90
C LEU A 70 -11.06 -19.04 0.46
N GLY A 71 -10.32 -18.06 0.98
CA GLY A 71 -9.63 -18.15 2.25
C GLY A 71 -10.59 -18.29 3.44
N LYS A 72 -10.10 -18.93 4.50
CA LYS A 72 -10.82 -19.08 5.76
C LYS A 72 -10.54 -17.88 6.67
N LEU A 73 -11.59 -17.31 7.24
CA LEU A 73 -11.50 -16.30 8.28
C LEU A 73 -11.15 -16.97 9.62
N GLU A 74 -10.01 -16.61 10.18
CA GLU A 74 -9.57 -17.00 11.52
C GLU A 74 -9.65 -15.78 12.44
N PHE A 75 -9.98 -16.02 13.71
CA PHE A 75 -10.01 -14.98 14.76
C PHE A 75 -10.93 -13.79 14.47
N ALA A 76 -12.04 -14.03 13.75
CA ALA A 76 -13.04 -13.01 13.49
C ALA A 76 -13.54 -12.36 14.80
N ASP A 77 -13.58 -11.03 14.80
CA ASP A 77 -13.95 -10.17 15.92
C ASP A 77 -13.02 -10.25 17.15
N GLN A 78 -11.85 -10.89 17.04
CA GLN A 78 -10.89 -11.03 18.16
C GLN A 78 -9.68 -10.11 18.05
N VAL A 79 -9.29 -9.75 16.83
CA VAL A 79 -8.16 -8.86 16.52
C VAL A 79 -8.65 -7.78 15.57
N PHE A 80 -8.16 -6.55 15.68
CA PHE A 80 -8.53 -5.46 14.76
C PHE A 80 -7.31 -4.88 14.09
N GLY A 81 -7.32 -4.87 12.76
CA GLY A 81 -6.23 -4.40 11.92
C GLY A 81 -4.91 -5.14 12.16
N PRO A 82 -4.87 -6.49 12.06
CA PRO A 82 -3.62 -7.24 12.17
C PRO A 82 -2.70 -6.93 10.97
N GLU A 83 -2.00 -5.81 11.04
CA GLU A 83 -1.23 -5.22 9.94
C GLU A 83 0.01 -6.05 9.61
N SER A 84 0.58 -6.72 10.61
CA SER A 84 1.74 -7.60 10.48
C SER A 84 1.58 -8.85 11.33
N LEU A 85 2.12 -9.97 10.82
CA LEU A 85 2.05 -11.29 11.42
C LEU A 85 3.44 -11.90 11.54
N GLU A 86 3.80 -12.36 12.73
CA GLU A 86 5.05 -13.10 12.95
C GLU A 86 4.81 -14.39 13.73
N PHE A 87 5.68 -15.37 13.50
CA PHE A 87 5.68 -16.64 14.20
C PHE A 87 7.05 -16.86 14.81
N ASP A 88 7.09 -17.44 16.01
CA ASP A 88 8.38 -17.74 16.63
C ASP A 88 9.05 -18.97 15.96
N PRO A 89 10.34 -19.23 16.23
CA PRO A 89 11.05 -20.38 15.64
C PRO A 89 10.45 -21.75 15.99
N SER A 90 9.68 -21.86 17.07
CA SER A 90 8.91 -23.07 17.41
C SER A 90 7.57 -23.16 16.67
N GLY A 91 7.25 -22.14 15.85
CA GLY A 91 6.01 -21.99 15.12
C GLY A 91 4.81 -21.70 16.01
N ARG A 92 5.01 -21.10 17.19
CA ARG A 92 3.96 -20.51 18.03
C ARG A 92 3.59 -19.13 17.49
N GLY A 93 2.36 -18.72 17.74
CA GLY A 93 1.74 -17.53 17.16
C GLY A 93 0.40 -17.86 16.49
N PRO A 94 -0.14 -16.94 15.67
CA PRO A 94 0.50 -15.70 15.23
C PRO A 94 0.70 -14.66 16.36
N TYR A 95 1.73 -13.84 16.20
CA TYR A 95 1.90 -12.57 16.89
C TYR A 95 1.41 -11.45 15.96
N THR A 96 0.70 -10.47 16.48
CA THR A 96 0.23 -9.33 15.67
C THR A 96 0.07 -8.06 16.50
N GLY A 97 0.25 -6.91 15.86
CA GLY A 97 -0.08 -5.61 16.42
C GLY A 97 -1.57 -5.30 16.22
N LEU A 98 -2.17 -4.64 17.20
CA LEU A 98 -3.55 -4.15 17.14
C LEU A 98 -3.58 -2.63 17.10
N ALA A 99 -4.65 -2.07 16.51
CA ALA A 99 -4.84 -0.62 16.43
C ALA A 99 -4.91 0.09 17.79
N ASP A 100 -5.14 -0.64 18.89
CA ASP A 100 -5.13 -0.11 20.26
C ASP A 100 -3.73 -0.01 20.89
N GLY A 101 -2.68 -0.32 20.12
CA GLY A 101 -1.29 -0.26 20.55
C GLY A 101 -0.78 -1.53 21.26
N ARG A 102 -1.60 -2.58 21.37
CA ARG A 102 -1.15 -3.87 21.90
C ARG A 102 -0.43 -4.69 20.83
N VAL A 103 0.60 -5.43 21.24
CA VAL A 103 1.10 -6.59 20.52
C VAL A 103 0.57 -7.81 21.23
N VAL A 104 -0.22 -8.62 20.52
CA VAL A 104 -0.84 -9.83 21.06
C VAL A 104 -0.22 -11.07 20.45
N ARG A 105 -0.24 -12.18 21.18
CA ARG A 105 0.19 -13.49 20.69
C ARG A 105 -0.88 -14.53 20.92
N TRP A 106 -1.10 -15.39 19.94
CA TRP A 106 -2.02 -16.51 20.06
C TRP A 106 -1.35 -17.68 20.79
N MET A 107 -1.94 -18.09 21.91
CA MET A 107 -1.41 -19.13 22.81
C MET A 107 -2.08 -20.50 22.62
N GLY A 108 -2.92 -20.65 21.59
CA GLY A 108 -3.69 -21.86 21.33
C GLY A 108 -5.14 -21.73 21.78
N LYS A 109 -5.95 -22.72 21.43
CA LYS A 109 -7.42 -22.67 21.62
C LYS A 109 -7.84 -22.57 23.08
N ASP A 110 -7.08 -23.16 23.99
CA ASP A 110 -7.44 -23.21 25.42
C ASP A 110 -7.08 -21.91 26.15
N ALA A 111 -6.04 -21.20 25.71
CA ALA A 111 -5.54 -19.98 26.35
C ALA A 111 -5.97 -18.68 25.64
N GLY A 112 -6.19 -18.73 24.33
CA GLY A 112 -6.61 -17.58 23.54
C GLY A 112 -5.48 -16.59 23.24
N TRP A 113 -5.86 -15.31 23.10
CA TRP A 113 -4.93 -14.20 22.87
C TRP A 113 -4.36 -13.68 24.19
N GLU A 114 -3.04 -13.56 24.25
CA GLU A 114 -2.32 -12.93 25.37
C GLU A 114 -1.72 -11.60 24.90
N THR A 115 -1.79 -10.57 25.75
CA THR A 115 -1.06 -9.32 25.49
C THR A 115 0.41 -9.56 25.78
N PHE A 116 1.23 -9.57 24.73
CA PHE A 116 2.66 -9.80 24.81
C PHE A 116 3.42 -8.51 25.13
N ALA A 117 3.04 -7.39 24.52
CA ALA A 117 3.64 -6.08 24.75
C ALA A 117 2.64 -4.94 24.52
N LEU A 118 2.97 -3.76 25.06
CA LEU A 118 2.25 -2.51 24.84
C LEU A 118 3.19 -1.50 24.17
N VAL A 119 2.75 -0.94 23.05
CA VAL A 119 3.44 0.17 22.39
C VAL A 119 3.11 1.44 23.18
N THR A 120 4.11 2.00 23.86
CA THR A 120 3.96 3.27 24.58
C THR A 120 4.24 4.45 23.64
N THR A 121 3.73 5.63 23.94
CA THR A 121 3.96 6.85 23.13
C THR A 121 5.44 7.24 23.02
N ASN A 122 6.30 6.79 23.93
CA ASN A 122 7.75 7.01 23.88
C ASN A 122 8.51 6.05 22.95
N TRP A 123 7.81 5.12 22.31
CA TRP A 123 8.44 4.05 21.53
C TRP A 123 9.10 4.58 20.24
N CYS A 124 8.44 5.51 19.51
CA CYS A 124 8.98 6.08 18.26
C CYS A 124 10.35 6.78 18.40
N ILE A 125 10.69 7.31 19.58
CA ILE A 125 11.95 8.04 19.81
C ILE A 125 13.13 7.08 19.94
N ASN A 126 12.91 5.87 20.46
CA ASN A 126 13.99 4.91 20.72
C ASN A 126 14.19 3.91 19.58
N THR A 127 13.19 3.66 18.73
CA THR A 127 13.30 2.71 17.61
C THR A 127 14.31 3.18 16.55
N LEU A 128 14.40 4.48 16.29
CA LEU A 128 15.43 5.07 15.41
C LEU A 128 16.86 4.88 15.94
N LYS A 129 17.04 4.69 17.26
CA LYS A 129 18.35 4.34 17.86
C LYS A 129 18.67 2.85 17.75
N ILE A 130 17.67 1.97 17.87
CA ILE A 130 17.86 0.51 17.81
C ILE A 130 18.29 0.06 16.40
N ILE A 131 17.81 0.72 15.34
CA ILE A 131 18.26 0.46 13.95
C ILE A 131 19.78 0.68 13.78
N LYS A 132 20.43 1.47 14.66
CA LYS A 132 21.87 1.74 14.60
C LYS A 132 22.74 0.81 15.44
N THR A 133 22.19 -0.05 16.29
CA THR A 133 23.00 -0.85 17.22
C THR A 133 22.47 -2.28 17.34
N ASN A 134 23.17 -3.20 16.68
CA ASN A 134 23.29 -4.64 16.95
C ASN A 134 22.01 -5.47 17.17
N TYR A 135 21.76 -6.36 16.19
CA TYR A 135 21.15 -7.69 16.27
C TYR A 135 19.78 -7.89 16.97
N SER A 136 18.90 -8.58 16.23
CA SER A 136 17.62 -9.17 16.66
C SER A 136 16.49 -8.18 16.96
N SER A 137 15.69 -7.86 15.94
CA SER A 137 14.35 -7.29 16.16
C SER A 137 13.37 -7.79 15.11
N SER A 138 12.90 -9.03 15.28
CA SER A 138 11.72 -9.58 14.59
C SER A 138 10.40 -8.93 15.04
N LEU A 139 10.43 -7.68 15.50
CA LEU A 139 9.29 -6.99 16.12
C LEU A 139 9.18 -5.51 15.70
N VAL A 140 9.97 -5.06 14.73
CA VAL A 140 9.83 -3.73 14.12
C VAL A 140 10.05 -3.81 12.61
N GLN A 141 9.06 -4.30 11.88
CA GLN A 141 9.06 -4.24 10.41
C GLN A 141 7.65 -3.96 9.90
N ASN A 142 7.29 -2.68 9.85
CA ASN A 142 6.21 -2.17 8.98
C ASN A 142 6.80 -1.49 7.71
N VAL A 143 8.08 -1.71 7.40
CA VAL A 143 8.77 -0.94 6.31
C VAL A 143 9.82 -1.74 5.51
N CYS A 144 10.42 -2.79 6.08
CA CYS A 144 11.55 -3.48 5.44
C CYS A 144 11.58 -4.94 5.89
N GLN A 145 12.01 -5.87 5.05
CA GLN A 145 12.50 -7.18 5.51
C GLN A 145 13.96 -7.38 5.10
N ILE A 146 14.77 -7.98 5.97
CA ILE A 146 16.18 -8.24 5.72
C ILE A 146 16.31 -9.64 5.12
N ASN A 147 16.83 -9.73 3.89
CA ASN A 147 17.18 -10.99 3.26
C ASN A 147 18.64 -11.35 3.58
N TYR A 148 18.86 -12.61 3.99
CA TYR A 148 20.16 -13.22 4.18
C TYR A 148 20.37 -14.29 3.10
N THR A 149 20.71 -13.89 1.87
CA THR A 149 21.19 -14.87 0.88
C THR A 149 22.68 -15.07 1.09
N GLY A 150 23.17 -16.32 0.95
CA GLY A 150 24.47 -16.82 1.41
C GLY A 150 25.75 -16.12 0.93
N SER A 151 25.66 -14.96 0.29
CA SER A 151 26.79 -14.10 -0.06
C SER A 151 26.56 -12.60 0.19
N TYR A 152 25.31 -12.13 0.40
CA TYR A 152 24.98 -10.70 0.46
C TYR A 152 23.76 -10.39 1.32
N LYS A 153 23.83 -9.32 2.14
CA LYS A 153 22.66 -8.76 2.83
C LYS A 153 21.99 -7.69 1.98
N SER A 154 20.67 -7.71 1.91
CA SER A 154 19.87 -6.67 1.26
C SER A 154 18.49 -6.53 1.91
N PHE A 155 17.84 -5.38 1.78
CA PHE A 155 16.46 -5.20 2.20
C PHE A 155 15.58 -4.68 1.07
N GLU A 156 14.32 -5.08 1.08
CA GLU A 156 13.33 -4.60 0.13
C GLU A 156 12.51 -3.46 0.75
N ILE A 157 12.36 -2.37 -0.01
CA ILE A 157 11.64 -1.16 0.38
C ILE A 157 10.44 -0.97 -0.51
N HIS A 158 9.34 -0.64 0.14
CA HIS A 158 8.09 -0.31 -0.49
C HIS A 158 8.06 1.18 -0.78
N GLY A 159 7.94 1.53 -2.06
CA GLY A 159 7.78 2.91 -2.50
C GLY A 159 6.33 3.23 -2.81
N VAL A 160 5.89 4.45 -2.48
CA VAL A 160 4.64 5.07 -2.97
C VAL A 160 4.51 5.12 -4.51
N ASN A 161 5.56 4.70 -5.20
CA ASN A 161 5.69 4.66 -6.65
C ASN A 161 5.24 3.32 -7.27
N CYS A 162 4.62 2.41 -6.51
CA CYS A 162 4.21 1.08 -6.99
C CYS A 162 5.40 0.29 -7.55
N ARG A 163 6.52 0.33 -6.84
CA ARG A 163 7.76 -0.37 -7.19
C ARG A 163 8.27 -1.12 -5.98
N LEU A 164 8.81 -2.30 -6.25
CA LEU A 164 9.66 -3.00 -5.32
C LEU A 164 11.11 -2.59 -5.54
N MET A 165 11.75 -2.12 -4.49
CA MET A 165 13.13 -1.63 -4.51
C MET A 165 13.99 -2.49 -3.58
N LYS A 166 15.24 -2.75 -3.95
CA LYS A 166 16.22 -3.48 -3.16
C LYS A 166 17.38 -2.58 -2.80
N TYR A 167 17.70 -2.51 -1.51
CA TYR A 167 18.88 -1.83 -1.00
C TYR A 167 19.93 -2.86 -0.59
N TRP A 168 21.16 -2.66 -1.06
CA TRP A 168 22.29 -3.53 -0.76
C TRP A 168 22.98 -3.13 0.54
N LEU A 169 23.01 -4.03 1.52
CA LEU A 169 23.66 -3.83 2.82
C LEU A 169 25.12 -4.29 2.82
N GLU A 170 25.43 -5.33 2.05
CA GLU A 170 26.78 -5.92 1.98
C GLU A 170 27.17 -6.26 0.54
N GLY A 171 28.47 -6.45 0.30
CA GLY A 171 29.05 -6.76 -1.01
C GLY A 171 29.42 -5.55 -1.86
N PRO A 172 29.76 -5.75 -3.15
CA PRO A 172 30.29 -4.70 -4.02
C PRO A 172 29.25 -3.62 -4.38
N LYS A 173 27.95 -3.91 -4.23
CA LYS A 173 26.85 -2.98 -4.47
C LYS A 173 26.38 -2.24 -3.20
N THR A 174 27.07 -2.38 -2.07
CA THR A 174 26.65 -1.80 -0.78
C THR A 174 26.30 -0.31 -0.89
N GLY A 175 25.16 0.09 -0.31
CA GLY A 175 24.67 1.46 -0.33
C GLY A 175 23.82 1.81 -1.56
N LEU A 176 23.77 0.93 -2.57
CA LEU A 176 22.96 1.14 -3.77
C LEU A 176 21.51 0.69 -3.54
N VAL A 177 20.58 1.41 -4.19
CA VAL A 177 19.19 1.02 -4.35
C VAL A 177 18.97 0.62 -5.81
N GLU A 178 18.41 -0.55 -6.06
CA GLU A 178 17.99 -0.98 -7.39
C GLU A 178 16.50 -1.32 -7.42
N ARG A 179 15.88 -1.16 -8.58
CA ARG A 179 14.48 -1.56 -8.80
C ARG A 179 14.47 -3.06 -9.10
N VAL A 180 13.62 -3.80 -8.38
CA VAL A 180 13.39 -5.24 -8.55
C VAL A 180 12.19 -5.50 -9.46
N ALA A 181 11.03 -4.90 -9.13
CA ALA A 181 9.81 -5.10 -9.89
C ALA A 181 8.93 -3.84 -9.92
N ASP A 182 8.17 -3.67 -10.99
CA ASP A 182 7.09 -2.68 -11.09
C ASP A 182 5.75 -3.39 -10.78
N LEU A 183 4.89 -2.76 -9.97
CA LEU A 183 3.72 -3.40 -9.36
C LEU A 183 2.40 -2.74 -9.78
N PRO A 184 1.28 -3.49 -9.76
CA PRO A 184 -0.03 -3.01 -10.19
C PRO A 184 -0.66 -2.06 -9.16
N GLY A 185 -0.23 -2.16 -7.90
CA GLY A 185 -0.71 -1.36 -6.77
C GLY A 185 0.41 -0.96 -5.84
N PHE A 186 0.03 -0.51 -4.65
CA PHE A 186 0.93 -0.05 -3.62
C PHE A 186 1.37 -1.25 -2.78
N PRO A 187 2.66 -1.58 -2.76
CA PRO A 187 3.12 -2.69 -1.94
C PRO A 187 3.13 -2.26 -0.47
N ASP A 188 2.84 -3.20 0.45
CA ASP A 188 2.80 -2.96 1.90
C ASP A 188 3.89 -3.71 2.69
N ASN A 189 3.69 -4.97 3.10
CA ASN A 189 4.79 -5.80 3.64
C ASN A 189 5.35 -6.79 2.61
N VAL A 190 6.67 -7.04 2.73
CA VAL A 190 7.42 -8.09 2.04
C VAL A 190 7.80 -9.19 3.03
N ARG A 191 7.59 -10.46 2.66
CA ARG A 191 7.95 -11.65 3.46
C ARG A 191 8.66 -12.72 2.65
N ILE A 192 9.91 -12.98 3.02
CA ILE A 192 10.74 -14.04 2.49
C ILE A 192 10.31 -15.38 3.08
N ASN A 193 10.17 -16.38 2.20
CA ASN A 193 9.95 -17.76 2.57
C ASN A 193 11.28 -18.53 2.69
N GLU A 194 11.21 -19.80 3.09
CA GLU A 194 12.40 -20.63 3.30
C GLU A 194 13.22 -20.89 2.02
N LYS A 195 12.63 -20.64 0.83
CA LYS A 195 13.27 -20.81 -0.48
C LYS A 195 14.00 -19.53 -0.94
N GLY A 196 14.00 -18.46 -0.14
CA GLY A 196 14.58 -17.16 -0.52
C GLY A 196 13.72 -16.33 -1.48
N GLN A 197 12.51 -16.81 -1.80
CA GLN A 197 11.49 -16.06 -2.55
C GLN A 197 10.76 -15.11 -1.61
N PHE A 198 10.17 -14.04 -2.13
CA PHE A 198 9.49 -13.06 -1.29
C PHE A 198 8.04 -12.83 -1.74
N TRP A 199 7.15 -12.97 -0.77
CA TRP A 199 5.77 -12.58 -0.86
C TRP A 199 5.64 -11.07 -0.67
N VAL A 200 4.77 -10.44 -1.46
CA VAL A 200 4.47 -9.01 -1.38
C VAL A 200 2.96 -8.86 -1.24
N ALA A 201 2.53 -8.18 -0.17
CA ALA A 201 1.17 -7.67 -0.07
C ALA A 201 1.04 -6.43 -0.95
N ILE A 202 0.05 -6.41 -1.84
CA ILE A 202 -0.17 -5.32 -2.79
C ILE A 202 -1.60 -4.82 -2.63
N ASP A 203 -1.72 -3.63 -2.05
CA ASP A 203 -2.99 -2.98 -1.82
C ASP A 203 -3.34 -1.96 -2.92
N CYS A 204 -4.63 -1.63 -3.01
CA CYS A 204 -5.16 -0.53 -3.80
C CYS A 204 -4.61 -0.54 -5.24
N CYS A 205 -4.82 -1.66 -5.94
CA CYS A 205 -4.44 -1.77 -7.36
C CYS A 205 -4.92 -0.56 -8.15
N ARG A 206 -4.00 0.04 -8.92
CA ARG A 206 -4.24 1.30 -9.57
C ARG A 206 -5.31 1.18 -10.66
N THR A 207 -5.91 2.30 -11.02
CA THR A 207 -6.80 2.41 -12.19
C THR A 207 -6.15 3.26 -13.29
N ALA A 208 -6.62 3.11 -14.53
CA ALA A 208 -6.18 3.97 -15.63
C ALA A 208 -6.43 5.46 -15.35
N ALA A 209 -7.51 5.78 -14.63
CA ALA A 209 -7.80 7.15 -14.24
C ALA A 209 -6.79 7.68 -13.19
N GLN A 210 -6.36 6.85 -12.24
CA GLN A 210 -5.29 7.21 -11.31
C GLN A 210 -3.94 7.41 -12.01
N GLU A 211 -3.65 6.66 -13.08
CA GLU A 211 -2.46 6.89 -13.91
C GLU A 211 -2.46 8.27 -14.56
N VAL A 212 -3.62 8.75 -15.03
CA VAL A 212 -3.74 10.11 -15.57
C VAL A 212 -3.49 11.14 -14.46
N LEU A 213 -4.05 10.94 -13.26
CA LEU A 213 -3.86 11.87 -12.15
C LEU A 213 -2.40 11.91 -11.65
N SER A 214 -1.70 10.78 -11.62
CA SER A 214 -0.31 10.70 -11.15
C SER A 214 0.64 11.48 -12.08
N HIS A 215 0.36 11.50 -13.38
CA HIS A 215 1.14 12.22 -14.38
C HIS A 215 0.78 13.70 -14.51
N ASN A 216 -0.40 14.10 -14.04
CA ASN A 216 -0.94 15.46 -14.18
C ASN A 216 -1.30 16.07 -12.80
N PRO A 217 -0.30 16.59 -12.05
CA PRO A 217 -0.51 17.17 -10.73
C PRO A 217 -1.59 18.26 -10.67
N TRP A 218 -1.73 19.05 -11.74
CA TRP A 218 -2.77 20.09 -11.81
C TRP A 218 -4.19 19.51 -11.81
N ILE A 219 -4.44 18.44 -12.58
CA ILE A 219 -5.74 17.74 -12.59
C ILE A 219 -5.98 17.09 -11.22
N LYS A 220 -4.95 16.48 -10.62
CA LYS A 220 -5.00 15.94 -9.26
C LYS A 220 -5.37 17.02 -8.24
N SER A 221 -4.83 18.23 -8.37
CA SER A 221 -5.16 19.39 -7.54
C SER A 221 -6.66 19.70 -7.59
N ILE A 222 -7.21 19.84 -8.79
CA ILE A 222 -8.64 20.14 -8.98
C ILE A 222 -9.50 19.03 -8.39
N TYR A 223 -9.22 17.78 -8.74
CA TYR A 223 -9.98 16.62 -8.29
C TYR A 223 -10.15 16.56 -6.76
N PHE A 224 -9.08 16.77 -6.00
CA PHE A 224 -9.12 16.71 -4.53
C PHE A 224 -9.65 17.99 -3.86
N ARG A 225 -9.74 19.12 -4.58
CA ARG A 225 -10.27 20.39 -4.06
C ARG A 225 -11.77 20.59 -4.32
N LEU A 226 -12.40 19.69 -5.06
CA LEU A 226 -13.85 19.71 -5.20
C LEU A 226 -14.50 19.31 -3.86
N PRO A 227 -15.61 19.96 -3.45
CA PRO A 227 -16.34 19.65 -2.22
C PRO A 227 -17.22 18.40 -2.38
N ILE A 228 -16.59 17.31 -2.85
CA ILE A 228 -17.22 16.03 -3.13
C ILE A 228 -16.66 15.01 -2.13
N ARG A 229 -17.54 14.22 -1.52
CA ARG A 229 -17.14 13.16 -0.59
C ARG A 229 -16.18 12.18 -1.26
N MET A 230 -15.12 11.80 -0.54
CA MET A 230 -14.06 10.89 -1.03
C MET A 230 -14.59 9.55 -1.53
N SER A 231 -15.63 8.99 -0.90
CA SER A 231 -16.25 7.74 -1.34
C SER A 231 -16.87 7.84 -2.74
N LEU A 232 -17.48 8.99 -3.07
CA LEU A 232 -18.06 9.24 -4.39
C LEU A 232 -16.95 9.45 -5.42
N LEU A 233 -15.94 10.24 -5.09
CA LEU A 233 -14.76 10.46 -5.93
C LEU A 233 -14.05 9.13 -6.28
N ALA A 234 -13.80 8.27 -5.28
CA ALA A 234 -13.22 6.95 -5.48
C ALA A 234 -14.07 6.08 -6.42
N ARG A 235 -15.39 6.08 -6.25
CA ARG A 235 -16.32 5.34 -7.11
C ARG A 235 -16.30 5.83 -8.56
N LEU A 236 -16.27 7.15 -8.77
CA LEU A 236 -16.18 7.76 -10.11
C LEU A 236 -14.88 7.35 -10.82
N MET A 237 -13.79 7.19 -10.06
CA MET A 237 -12.49 6.75 -10.57
C MET A 237 -12.39 5.23 -10.78
N GLY A 238 -13.49 4.49 -10.58
CA GLY A 238 -13.52 3.04 -10.70
C GLY A 238 -12.66 2.32 -9.68
N MET A 239 -12.32 2.97 -8.56
CA MET A 239 -11.52 2.36 -7.51
C MET A 239 -12.31 1.21 -6.90
N LYS A 240 -11.74 0.01 -6.97
CA LYS A 240 -12.27 -1.19 -6.32
C LYS A 240 -11.33 -1.57 -5.20
N MET A 241 -11.88 -1.75 -4.01
CA MET A 241 -11.13 -2.29 -2.88
C MET A 241 -11.07 -3.80 -3.02
N TYR A 242 -10.01 -4.27 -3.68
CA TYR A 242 -9.66 -5.68 -3.78
C TYR A 242 -8.16 -5.84 -3.52
N THR A 243 -7.77 -7.01 -3.06
CA THR A 243 -6.39 -7.29 -2.64
C THR A 243 -5.68 -8.17 -3.62
N VAL A 244 -4.37 -7.97 -3.73
CA VAL A 244 -3.47 -8.86 -4.45
C VAL A 244 -2.31 -9.20 -3.53
N ILE A 245 -1.90 -10.46 -3.51
CA ILE A 245 -0.59 -10.85 -3.01
C ILE A 245 0.16 -11.53 -4.13
N SER A 246 1.47 -11.37 -4.17
CA SER A 246 2.31 -11.92 -5.24
C SER A 246 3.61 -12.46 -4.69
N LEU A 247 4.02 -13.62 -5.18
CA LEU A 247 5.31 -14.24 -4.88
C LEU A 247 6.29 -13.93 -6.00
N PHE A 248 7.51 -13.58 -5.64
CA PHE A 248 8.58 -13.27 -6.57
C PHE A 248 9.85 -14.05 -6.25
N ASP A 249 10.67 -14.28 -7.27
CA ASP A 249 12.02 -14.79 -7.09
C ASP A 249 13.05 -13.67 -6.78
N GLU A 250 14.29 -14.04 -6.48
CA GLU A 250 15.37 -13.09 -6.17
C GLU A 250 15.67 -12.06 -7.27
N LYS A 251 15.24 -12.32 -8.52
CA LYS A 251 15.44 -11.44 -9.67
C LYS A 251 14.25 -10.49 -9.89
N GLY A 252 13.15 -10.68 -9.17
CA GLY A 252 11.93 -9.90 -9.33
C GLY A 252 10.94 -10.48 -10.34
N GLU A 253 11.12 -11.73 -10.76
CA GLU A 253 10.15 -12.41 -11.63
C GLU A 253 8.97 -12.92 -10.82
N ILE A 254 7.76 -12.77 -11.37
CA ILE A 254 6.52 -13.17 -10.70
C ILE A 254 6.37 -14.69 -10.80
N LEU A 255 6.33 -15.35 -9.65
CA LEU A 255 6.11 -16.79 -9.55
C LEU A 255 4.64 -17.13 -9.33
N GLU A 256 3.93 -16.30 -8.56
CA GLU A 256 2.51 -16.50 -8.30
C GLU A 256 1.78 -15.20 -7.99
N VAL A 257 0.51 -15.13 -8.41
CA VAL A 257 -0.42 -14.05 -8.06
C VAL A 257 -1.68 -14.70 -7.47
N LEU A 258 -2.12 -14.17 -6.34
CA LEU A 258 -3.38 -14.53 -5.70
C LEU A 258 -4.18 -13.24 -5.48
N ASP A 259 -5.47 -13.24 -5.84
CA ASP A 259 -6.33 -12.07 -5.68
C ASP A 259 -7.69 -12.39 -5.03
N ASP A 260 -8.32 -11.37 -4.43
CA ASP A 260 -9.74 -11.40 -4.01
C ASP A 260 -10.48 -10.26 -4.70
N ARG A 261 -10.76 -10.40 -6.01
CA ARG A 261 -11.38 -9.34 -6.83
C ARG A 261 -12.72 -8.82 -6.31
N LYS A 262 -13.45 -9.66 -5.59
CA LYS A 262 -14.76 -9.31 -5.03
C LYS A 262 -14.61 -8.69 -3.64
N GLY A 263 -13.44 -8.81 -3.01
CA GLY A 263 -13.19 -8.37 -1.64
C GLY A 263 -14.11 -9.07 -0.65
N VAL A 264 -14.32 -10.38 -0.81
CA VAL A 264 -15.22 -11.17 0.04
C VAL A 264 -14.55 -11.52 1.37
N VAL A 265 -13.28 -11.89 1.30
CA VAL A 265 -12.47 -12.35 2.44
C VAL A 265 -11.49 -11.27 2.86
N MET A 266 -10.86 -10.58 1.90
CA MET A 266 -9.82 -9.58 2.17
C MET A 266 -9.97 -8.30 1.34
N LYS A 267 -9.69 -7.17 2.01
CA LYS A 267 -9.58 -5.80 1.50
C LYS A 267 -8.43 -5.17 2.25
N LEU A 268 -7.68 -4.26 1.62
CA LEU A 268 -6.59 -3.55 2.29
C LEU A 268 -5.59 -4.54 2.93
N VAL A 269 -5.09 -5.47 2.10
CA VAL A 269 -4.11 -6.46 2.53
C VAL A 269 -2.80 -5.74 2.84
N SER A 270 -2.23 -6.05 4.00
CA SER A 270 -0.97 -5.47 4.43
C SER A 270 0.12 -6.50 4.60
N GLU A 271 -0.23 -7.77 4.76
CA GLU A 271 0.72 -8.82 5.14
C GLU A 271 0.35 -10.16 4.50
N VAL A 272 1.38 -10.93 4.18
CA VAL A 272 1.27 -12.34 3.81
C VAL A 272 2.47 -13.09 4.35
N ARG A 273 2.23 -14.13 5.14
CA ARG A 273 3.26 -14.99 5.72
C ARG A 273 3.00 -16.45 5.39
N GLU A 274 3.97 -17.10 4.78
CA GLU A 274 3.94 -18.55 4.50
C GLU A 274 4.46 -19.32 5.72
N VAL A 275 3.60 -20.13 6.35
CA VAL A 275 3.95 -20.95 7.52
C VAL A 275 3.20 -22.27 7.49
N LYS A 276 3.94 -23.39 7.55
CA LYS A 276 3.40 -24.76 7.69
C LYS A 276 2.32 -25.10 6.64
N GLY A 277 2.60 -24.82 5.37
CA GLY A 277 1.69 -25.12 4.25
C GLY A 277 0.43 -24.27 4.22
N LYS A 278 0.49 -23.05 4.77
CA LYS A 278 -0.58 -22.05 4.74
C LYS A 278 -0.02 -20.66 4.54
N LEU A 279 -0.76 -19.85 3.80
CA LEU A 279 -0.60 -18.40 3.81
C LEU A 279 -1.46 -17.81 4.91
N TRP A 280 -0.86 -16.96 5.72
CA TRP A 280 -1.49 -16.15 6.75
C TRP A 280 -1.51 -14.71 6.29
N ILE A 281 -2.70 -14.13 6.18
CA ILE A 281 -2.90 -12.86 5.50
C ILE A 281 -3.46 -11.85 6.49
N GLY A 282 -2.74 -10.74 6.65
CA GLY A 282 -3.09 -9.63 7.51
C GLY A 282 -3.69 -8.45 6.74
N THR A 283 -4.31 -7.53 7.47
CA THR A 283 -5.01 -6.38 6.91
C THR A 283 -5.05 -5.25 7.93
N VAL A 284 -5.02 -4.01 7.44
CA VAL A 284 -5.16 -2.81 8.27
C VAL A 284 -6.60 -2.48 8.65
N ALA A 285 -7.59 -3.10 7.98
CA ALA A 285 -8.97 -2.61 8.02
C ALA A 285 -10.01 -3.59 8.56
N HIS A 286 -9.70 -4.88 8.60
CA HIS A 286 -10.65 -5.87 9.10
C HIS A 286 -10.31 -6.35 10.50
N ASN A 287 -11.26 -7.09 11.07
CA ASN A 287 -11.19 -7.62 12.42
C ASN A 287 -10.95 -9.15 12.44
N HIS A 288 -10.16 -9.63 11.50
CA HIS A 288 -9.84 -11.05 11.33
C HIS A 288 -8.48 -11.23 10.65
N ILE A 289 -7.96 -12.45 10.70
CA ILE A 289 -6.82 -12.92 9.90
C ILE A 289 -7.37 -13.91 8.88
N ALA A 290 -6.95 -13.85 7.61
CA ALA A 290 -7.34 -14.87 6.64
C ALA A 290 -6.25 -15.92 6.50
N THR A 291 -6.65 -17.16 6.25
CA THR A 291 -5.73 -18.25 5.92
C THR A 291 -6.12 -18.94 4.63
N LEU A 292 -5.12 -19.34 3.85
CA LEU A 292 -5.30 -20.11 2.63
C LEU A 292 -4.32 -21.29 2.64
N PRO A 293 -4.78 -22.55 2.43
CA PRO A 293 -3.87 -23.68 2.23
C PRO A 293 -2.93 -23.42 1.06
N TYR A 294 -1.65 -23.73 1.23
CA TYR A 294 -0.61 -23.44 0.26
C TYR A 294 0.44 -24.55 0.23
N PRO A 295 0.76 -25.13 -0.94
CA PRO A 295 1.65 -26.28 -1.06
C PRO A 295 3.13 -25.98 -0.77
#